data_AF-A0A504M610-F1
#
_entry.id   AF-A0A504M610-F1
#
_cell.length_a   1.000
_cell.length_b   1.000
_cell.length_c   1.000
_cell.angle_alpha   90.00
_cell.angle_beta   90.00
_cell.angle_gamma   90.00
#
_symmetry.space_group_name_H-M   'P 1'
#
loop_
_entity.id
_entity.type
_entity.pdbx_description
1 polymer ?
#
loop_
_entity_poly.entity_id
_entity_poly.type
_entity_poly.pdbx_seq_one_letter_code
_entity_poly.pdbx_strand_id
1 'polypeptide(L)'
;MTTEEDIRRERVRQSERTVDNLKRLYAVLFAISFGVVAASTYEKIQNFDKIEQFGIESIILHAEMTIAFIITAGLFYYQGDRFLDVVYAKEPLAPVGPFQFGIDYLVNVFTMVPFFLMAHALAEKFTSAVGFTWFFVSYVLLIGLGLALLIFRDAFSLIQKPASESAQISALKVFWLSMNSFLLLCLVGMYALFITIGDTCPANYHGKSIFGFPLVMGILIFSRDYLDFTRGWAILYPVDGNSRHADLLAPIPWLTHKSARVRARVFSLVVIALLIFLIWKFDLWDLPAIASRCALPPS
;
A
#
# COMPACT_ATOMS: atom_id res chain seq x y z
N MET A 1 -10.19 48.26 -0.38
CA MET A 1 -10.65 47.32 -1.43
C MET A 1 -9.60 46.22 -1.51
N THR A 2 -9.94 45.00 -1.12
CA THR A 2 -9.10 43.83 -1.41
C THR A 2 -9.18 43.56 -2.91
N THR A 3 -8.02 43.41 -3.55
CA THR A 3 -7.99 43.08 -4.98
C THR A 3 -8.36 41.61 -5.16
N GLU A 4 -8.86 41.23 -6.34
CA GLU A 4 -9.14 39.83 -6.68
C GLU A 4 -7.89 38.94 -6.55
N GLU A 5 -6.71 39.54 -6.74
CA GLU A 5 -5.41 38.91 -6.53
C GLU A 5 -5.12 38.62 -5.05
N ASP A 6 -5.46 39.54 -4.14
CA ASP A 6 -5.33 39.33 -2.68
C ASP A 6 -6.21 38.17 -2.20
N ILE A 7 -7.46 38.13 -2.68
CA ILE A 7 -8.42 37.05 -2.35
C ILE A 7 -7.92 35.70 -2.89
N ARG A 8 -7.31 35.67 -4.07
CA ARG A 8 -6.72 34.46 -4.65
C ARG A 8 -5.52 33.99 -3.83
N ARG A 9 -4.60 34.89 -3.47
CA ARG A 9 -3.42 34.57 -2.64
C ARG A 9 -3.83 34.04 -1.27
N GLU A 10 -4.85 34.64 -0.65
CA GLU A 10 -5.33 34.21 0.66
C GLU A 10 -5.99 32.82 0.61
N ARG A 11 -6.76 32.52 -0.44
CA ARG A 11 -7.31 31.16 -0.66
C ARG A 11 -6.22 30.10 -0.85
N VAL A 12 -5.19 30.40 -1.64
CA VAL A 12 -4.05 29.48 -1.83
C VAL A 12 -3.37 29.22 -0.48
N ARG A 13 -3.07 30.28 0.27
CA ARG A 13 -2.43 30.17 1.58
C ARG A 13 -3.26 29.38 2.59
N GLN A 14 -4.58 29.53 2.59
CA GLN A 14 -5.48 28.73 3.44
C GLN A 14 -5.51 27.25 3.02
N SER A 15 -5.51 26.96 1.72
CA SER A 15 -5.41 25.58 1.21
C SER A 15 -4.08 24.92 1.62
N GLU A 16 -2.97 25.62 1.44
CA GLU A 16 -1.63 25.15 1.84
C GLU A 16 -1.58 24.79 3.34
N ARG A 17 -2.14 25.64 4.21
CA ARG A 17 -2.22 25.38 5.65
C ARG A 17 -3.08 24.14 5.98
N THR A 18 -4.19 23.96 5.28
CA THR A 18 -5.07 22.81 5.49
C THR A 18 -4.37 21.50 5.08
N VAL A 19 -3.66 21.52 3.96
CA VAL A 19 -2.84 20.40 3.48
C VAL A 19 -1.68 20.12 4.45
N ASP A 20 -0.98 21.15 4.92
CA ASP A 20 0.11 21.00 5.89
C ASP A 20 -0.35 20.38 7.22
N ASN A 21 -1.51 20.81 7.73
CA ASN A 21 -2.08 20.22 8.94
C ASN A 21 -2.42 18.74 8.73
N LEU A 22 -2.91 18.40 7.55
CA LEU A 22 -3.24 17.04 7.18
C LEU A 22 -1.97 16.16 7.10
N LYS A 23 -0.91 16.65 6.46
CA LYS A 23 0.40 16.01 6.39
C LYS A 23 1.00 15.76 7.78
N ARG A 24 0.85 16.72 8.70
CA ARG A 24 1.30 16.58 10.11
C ARG A 24 0.54 15.47 10.83
N LEU A 25 -0.77 15.34 10.63
CA LEU A 25 -1.54 14.27 11.24
C LEU A 25 -1.06 12.89 10.75
N TYR A 26 -0.79 12.74 9.46
CA TYR A 26 -0.23 11.48 8.93
C TYR A 26 1.18 11.21 9.48
N ALA A 27 2.01 12.24 9.59
CA ALA A 27 3.35 12.10 10.16
C ALA A 27 3.29 11.54 11.59
N VAL A 28 2.32 11.98 12.40
CA VAL A 28 2.10 11.41 13.75
C VAL A 28 1.71 9.93 13.68
N LEU A 29 0.77 9.56 12.80
CA LEU A 29 0.32 8.16 12.68
C LEU A 29 1.43 7.23 12.15
N PHE A 30 2.22 7.69 11.19
CA PHE A 30 3.40 6.95 10.72
C PHE A 30 4.46 6.87 11.82
N ALA A 31 4.72 7.96 12.56
CA ALA A 31 5.66 7.95 13.68
C ALA A 31 5.24 6.96 14.76
N ILE A 32 3.94 6.84 15.07
CA ILE A 32 3.43 5.80 15.99
C ILE A 32 3.73 4.40 15.43
N SER A 33 3.45 4.17 14.14
CA SER A 33 3.68 2.85 13.51
C SER A 33 5.18 2.49 13.50
N PHE A 34 6.06 3.44 13.17
CA PHE A 34 7.51 3.26 13.27
C PHE A 34 7.96 3.05 14.71
N GLY A 35 7.37 3.76 15.68
CA GLY A 35 7.63 3.58 17.10
C GLY A 35 7.25 2.18 17.60
N VAL A 36 6.10 1.65 17.17
CA VAL A 36 5.65 0.28 17.48
C VAL A 36 6.65 -0.75 16.92
N VAL A 37 7.10 -0.58 15.67
CA VAL A 37 8.09 -1.49 15.06
C VAL A 37 9.45 -1.38 15.77
N ALA A 38 9.91 -0.17 16.08
CA ALA A 38 11.17 0.04 16.79
C ALA A 38 11.15 -0.59 18.19
N ALA A 39 10.08 -0.37 18.96
CA ALA A 39 9.89 -0.96 20.27
C ALA A 39 9.83 -2.50 20.19
N SER A 40 9.09 -3.04 19.23
CA SER A 40 9.00 -4.48 18.99
C SER A 40 10.34 -5.11 18.60
N THR A 41 11.11 -4.41 17.76
CA THR A 41 12.44 -4.85 17.34
C THR A 41 13.40 -4.82 18.52
N TYR A 42 13.33 -3.79 19.35
CA TYR A 42 14.14 -3.68 20.56
C TYR A 42 13.83 -4.78 21.57
N GLU A 43 12.54 -5.09 21.81
CA GLU A 43 12.12 -6.21 22.66
C GLU A 43 12.71 -7.54 22.18
N LYS A 44 12.65 -7.80 20.87
CA LYS A 44 13.26 -8.99 20.25
C LYS A 44 14.77 -9.05 20.41
N ILE A 45 15.47 -7.92 20.27
CA ILE A 45 16.91 -7.83 20.49
C ILE A 45 17.25 -8.07 21.97
N GLN A 46 16.46 -7.55 22.92
CA GLN A 46 16.69 -7.80 24.35
C GLN A 46 16.45 -9.26 24.73
N ASN A 47 15.49 -9.92 24.11
CA ASN A 47 15.22 -11.34 24.30
C ASN A 47 16.17 -12.23 23.47
N PHE A 48 17.06 -11.64 22.67
CA PHE A 48 17.94 -12.36 21.76
C PHE A 48 18.88 -13.31 22.50
N ASP A 49 19.34 -12.97 23.71
CA ASP A 49 20.22 -13.81 24.53
C ASP A 49 19.58 -15.15 24.95
N LYS A 50 18.27 -15.34 24.74
CA LYS A 50 17.55 -16.63 24.89
C LYS A 50 17.63 -17.45 23.59
N ILE A 51 18.80 -17.47 22.96
CA ILE A 51 19.14 -17.89 21.57
C ILE A 51 18.59 -19.27 21.15
N GLU A 52 18.19 -20.14 22.06
CA GLU A 52 17.59 -21.45 21.72
C GLU A 52 16.24 -21.33 20.99
N GLN A 53 15.57 -20.16 21.00
CA GLN A 53 14.25 -19.96 20.39
C GLN A 53 14.26 -19.32 18.98
N PHE A 54 15.36 -18.71 18.53
CA PHE A 54 15.43 -18.04 17.23
C PHE A 54 16.57 -18.58 16.37
N GLY A 55 16.26 -19.53 15.47
CA GLY A 55 17.19 -19.93 14.42
C GLY A 55 17.53 -18.76 13.48
N ILE A 56 18.72 -18.79 12.87
CA ILE A 56 19.20 -17.79 11.89
C ILE A 56 18.16 -17.48 10.81
N GLU A 57 17.41 -18.50 10.39
CA GLU A 57 16.36 -18.41 9.38
C GLU A 57 15.21 -17.48 9.82
N SER A 58 14.76 -17.58 11.08
CA SER A 58 13.73 -16.70 11.63
C SER A 58 14.21 -15.25 11.71
N ILE A 59 15.49 -15.04 12.04
CA ILE A 59 16.09 -13.69 12.07
C ILE A 59 16.07 -13.05 10.67
N ILE A 60 16.46 -13.81 9.64
CA ILE A 60 16.46 -13.34 8.25
C ILE A 60 15.05 -12.91 7.84
N LEU A 61 14.04 -13.75 8.11
CA LEU A 61 12.65 -13.44 7.78
C LEU A 61 12.11 -12.24 8.56
N HIS A 62 12.45 -12.11 9.85
CA HIS A 62 12.09 -10.94 10.63
C HIS A 62 12.72 -9.66 10.08
N ALA A 63 14.01 -9.70 9.70
CA ALA A 63 14.69 -8.57 9.09
C ALA A 63 14.04 -8.22 7.75
N GLU A 64 13.77 -9.21 6.90
CA GLU A 64 13.12 -9.02 5.61
C GLU A 64 11.75 -8.35 5.75
N MET A 65 10.85 -8.88 6.60
CA MET A 65 9.51 -8.32 6.78
C MET A 65 9.54 -6.92 7.41
N THR A 66 10.49 -6.68 8.32
CA THR A 66 10.69 -5.35 8.92
C THR A 66 11.18 -4.34 7.88
N ILE A 67 12.15 -4.71 7.04
CA ILE A 67 12.65 -3.87 5.96
C ILE A 67 11.54 -3.61 4.94
N ALA A 68 10.76 -4.64 4.56
CA ALA A 68 9.61 -4.51 3.69
C ALA A 68 8.61 -3.50 4.25
N PHE A 69 8.23 -3.61 5.52
CA PHE A 69 7.38 -2.62 6.17
C PHE A 69 7.95 -1.20 6.13
N ILE A 70 9.22 -1.02 6.51
CA ILE A 70 9.85 0.30 6.58
C ILE A 70 9.86 0.96 5.19
N ILE A 71 10.22 0.20 4.15
CA ILE A 71 10.25 0.70 2.78
C ILE A 71 8.84 1.03 2.30
N THR A 72 7.86 0.12 2.46
CA THR A 72 6.47 0.36 2.02
C THR A 72 5.86 1.57 2.73
N ALA A 73 6.03 1.67 4.06
CA ALA A 73 5.51 2.79 4.85
C ALA A 73 6.19 4.11 4.49
N GLY A 74 7.52 4.10 4.34
CA GLY A 74 8.28 5.29 3.94
C GLY A 74 7.90 5.79 2.55
N LEU A 75 7.75 4.88 1.57
CA LEU A 75 7.30 5.21 0.23
C LEU A 75 5.88 5.78 0.22
N PHE A 76 4.96 5.15 0.95
CA PHE A 76 3.57 5.63 1.02
C PHE A 76 3.49 7.00 1.68
N TYR A 77 4.22 7.23 2.76
CA TYR A 77 4.31 8.55 3.39
C TYR A 77 4.83 9.59 2.39
N TYR A 78 5.94 9.28 1.71
CA TYR A 78 6.59 10.19 0.77
C TYR A 78 5.71 10.50 -0.46
N GLN A 79 5.14 9.48 -1.10
CA GLN A 79 4.25 9.64 -2.26
C GLN A 79 2.91 10.27 -1.89
N GLY A 80 2.32 9.90 -0.75
CA GLY A 80 1.05 10.45 -0.27
C GLY A 80 1.14 11.94 0.04
N ASP A 81 2.22 12.37 0.70
CA ASP A 81 2.51 13.77 0.98
C ASP A 81 2.50 14.63 -0.31
N ARG A 82 3.13 14.08 -1.36
CA ARG A 82 3.33 14.77 -2.62
C ARG A 82 2.12 14.73 -3.54
N PHE A 83 1.35 13.65 -3.47
CA PHE A 83 0.05 13.58 -4.13
C PHE A 83 -0.86 14.70 -3.63
N LEU A 84 -0.88 14.98 -2.32
CA LEU A 84 -1.67 16.07 -1.75
C LEU A 84 -1.18 17.44 -2.20
N ASP A 85 0.14 17.66 -2.30
CA ASP A 85 0.71 18.91 -2.84
C ASP A 85 0.22 19.19 -4.26
N VAL A 86 0.27 18.15 -5.12
CA VAL A 86 -0.12 18.26 -6.52
C VAL A 86 -1.62 18.51 -6.68
N VAL A 87 -2.45 17.87 -5.86
CA VAL A 87 -3.91 18.01 -5.96
C VAL A 87 -4.42 19.32 -5.36
N TYR A 88 -3.82 19.83 -4.28
CA TYR A 88 -4.44 20.89 -3.47
C TYR A 88 -3.64 22.19 -3.27
N ALA A 89 -2.30 22.20 -3.47
CA ALA A 89 -1.48 23.31 -2.97
C ALA A 89 -1.11 24.38 -4.02
N LYS A 90 -0.63 24.00 -5.21
CA LYS A 90 -0.01 24.97 -6.14
C LYS A 90 -0.81 25.33 -7.38
N GLU A 91 -1.45 24.36 -8.01
CA GLU A 91 -2.35 24.54 -9.15
C GLU A 91 -3.34 23.38 -9.11
N PRO A 92 -4.44 23.49 -8.35
CA PRO A 92 -5.32 22.35 -8.15
C PRO A 92 -5.82 21.91 -9.53
N LEU A 93 -5.46 20.68 -9.91
CA LEU A 93 -5.82 20.08 -11.20
C LEU A 93 -7.34 19.98 -11.39
N ALA A 94 -8.10 20.11 -10.29
CA ALA A 94 -9.55 20.21 -10.28
C ALA A 94 -10.01 21.16 -9.16
N PRO A 95 -11.13 21.89 -9.31
CA PRO A 95 -11.75 22.60 -8.20
C PRO A 95 -12.20 21.59 -7.14
N VAL A 96 -11.54 21.58 -5.97
CA VAL A 96 -11.84 20.61 -4.90
C VAL A 96 -12.77 21.26 -3.87
N GLY A 97 -13.97 20.70 -3.72
CA GLY A 97 -14.93 21.13 -2.70
C GLY A 97 -14.63 20.53 -1.32
N PRO A 98 -15.19 21.09 -0.23
CA PRO A 98 -14.97 20.60 1.14
C PRO A 98 -15.39 19.14 1.34
N PHE A 99 -16.43 18.68 0.64
CA PHE A 99 -16.87 17.29 0.68
C PHE A 99 -15.83 16.34 0.06
N GLN A 100 -15.25 16.72 -1.07
CA GLN A 100 -14.21 15.92 -1.74
C GLN A 100 -12.95 15.86 -0.86
N PHE A 101 -12.55 16.98 -0.24
CA PHE A 101 -11.47 17.00 0.75
C PHE A 101 -11.74 16.07 1.93
N GLY A 102 -12.98 16.05 2.47
CA GLY A 102 -13.36 15.15 3.56
C GLY A 102 -13.29 13.67 3.17
N ILE A 103 -13.67 13.33 1.93
CA ILE A 103 -13.51 11.97 1.41
C ILE A 103 -12.03 11.63 1.32
N ASP A 104 -11.23 12.46 0.65
CA ASP A 104 -9.79 12.20 0.47
C ASP A 104 -9.05 12.11 1.83
N TYR A 105 -9.48 12.89 2.82
CA TYR A 105 -9.05 12.78 4.22
C TYR A 105 -9.35 11.39 4.81
N LEU A 106 -10.62 10.95 4.76
CA LEU A 106 -11.03 9.67 5.33
C LEU A 106 -10.32 8.51 4.64
N VAL A 107 -10.24 8.57 3.31
CA VAL A 107 -9.53 7.61 2.48
C VAL A 107 -8.09 7.42 2.98
N ASN A 108 -7.36 8.52 3.13
CA ASN A 108 -5.99 8.48 3.62
C ASN A 108 -5.89 7.95 5.06
N VAL A 109 -6.79 8.35 5.97
CA VAL A 109 -6.80 7.84 7.35
C VAL A 109 -7.07 6.32 7.36
N PHE A 110 -8.04 5.84 6.59
CA PHE A 110 -8.34 4.41 6.49
C PHE A 110 -7.18 3.63 5.88
N THR A 111 -6.41 4.21 4.96
CA THR A 111 -5.18 3.56 4.43
C THR A 111 -4.05 3.45 5.46
N MET A 112 -4.11 4.17 6.58
CA MET A 112 -3.13 4.02 7.68
C MET A 112 -3.43 2.83 8.59
N VAL A 113 -4.69 2.41 8.71
CA VAL A 113 -5.08 1.28 9.57
C VAL A 113 -4.30 0.01 9.22
N PRO A 114 -4.16 -0.39 7.94
CA PRO A 114 -3.33 -1.53 7.58
C PRO A 114 -1.85 -1.39 7.97
N PHE A 115 -1.25 -0.19 7.87
CA PHE A 115 0.15 0.01 8.32
C PHE A 115 0.30 -0.19 9.82
N PHE A 116 -0.64 0.31 10.61
CA PHE A 116 -0.65 0.10 12.05
C PHE A 116 -0.80 -1.39 12.40
N LEU A 117 -1.67 -2.11 11.70
CA LEU A 117 -1.85 -3.55 11.88
C LEU A 117 -0.59 -4.35 11.47
N MET A 118 0.06 -3.98 10.36
CA MET A 118 1.34 -4.57 9.95
C MET A 118 2.43 -4.35 10.99
N ALA A 119 2.53 -3.13 11.56
CA ALA A 119 3.50 -2.82 12.60
C ALA A 119 3.29 -3.69 13.85
N HIS A 120 2.04 -3.84 14.30
CA HIS A 120 1.71 -4.73 15.41
C HIS A 120 1.95 -6.20 15.09
N ALA A 121 1.69 -6.63 13.86
CA ALA A 121 1.96 -7.99 13.42
C ALA A 121 3.44 -8.37 13.45
N LEU A 122 4.35 -7.39 13.51
CA LEU A 122 5.79 -7.62 13.71
C LEU A 122 6.19 -7.78 15.17
N ALA A 123 5.32 -7.48 16.15
CA ALA A 123 5.64 -7.65 17.56
C ALA A 123 5.77 -9.12 17.95
N GLU A 124 6.65 -9.41 18.91
CA GLU A 124 7.01 -10.78 19.31
C GLU A 124 5.77 -11.61 19.61
N LYS A 125 4.88 -11.09 20.48
CA LYS A 125 3.60 -11.69 20.87
C LYS A 125 2.75 -12.21 19.71
N PHE A 126 2.71 -11.51 18.58
CA PHE A 126 1.90 -11.92 17.43
C PHE A 126 2.68 -12.88 16.53
N THR A 127 3.97 -12.59 16.33
CA THR A 127 4.84 -13.42 15.49
C THR A 127 5.13 -14.80 16.09
N SER A 128 5.14 -14.93 17.42
CA SER A 128 5.28 -16.21 18.11
C SER A 128 3.97 -17.00 18.17
N ALA A 129 2.81 -16.34 18.01
CA ALA A 129 1.51 -16.99 18.06
C ALA A 129 1.07 -17.56 16.71
N VAL A 130 1.30 -16.84 15.61
CA VAL A 130 0.79 -17.23 14.26
C VAL A 130 1.77 -16.95 13.11
N GLY A 131 3.05 -16.68 13.42
CA GLY A 131 4.03 -16.29 12.42
C GLY A 131 3.74 -14.94 11.77
N PHE A 132 3.93 -14.82 10.46
CA PHE A 132 3.68 -13.59 9.70
C PHE A 132 2.26 -13.52 9.11
N THR A 133 1.34 -14.37 9.57
CA THR A 133 -0.04 -14.45 9.05
C THR A 133 -0.76 -13.10 9.17
N TRP A 134 -0.67 -12.42 10.31
CA TRP A 134 -1.30 -11.10 10.47
C TRP A 134 -0.64 -10.02 9.62
N PHE A 135 0.66 -10.14 9.35
CA PHE A 135 1.36 -9.23 8.45
C PHE A 135 0.84 -9.41 7.02
N PHE A 136 0.73 -10.66 6.54
CA PHE A 136 0.13 -11.00 5.26
C PHE A 136 -1.30 -10.46 5.13
N VAL A 137 -2.18 -10.76 6.09
CA VAL A 137 -3.58 -10.28 6.08
C VAL A 137 -3.64 -8.76 6.04
N SER A 138 -2.83 -8.09 6.85
CA SER A 138 -2.79 -6.62 6.89
C SER A 138 -2.25 -6.02 5.59
N TYR A 139 -1.26 -6.67 4.96
CA TYR A 139 -0.76 -6.25 3.65
C TYR A 139 -1.80 -6.45 2.54
N VAL A 140 -2.51 -7.59 2.53
CA VAL A 140 -3.63 -7.82 1.60
C VAL A 140 -4.71 -6.76 1.78
N LEU A 141 -5.03 -6.41 3.02
CA LEU A 141 -5.98 -5.34 3.34
C LEU A 141 -5.49 -3.98 2.84
N LEU A 142 -4.19 -3.65 3.00
CA LEU A 142 -3.59 -2.41 2.50
C LEU A 142 -3.80 -2.27 0.98
N ILE A 143 -3.39 -3.27 0.21
CA ILE A 143 -3.49 -3.23 -1.25
C ILE A 143 -4.96 -3.29 -1.70
N GLY A 144 -5.77 -4.14 -1.05
CA GLY A 144 -7.19 -4.29 -1.33
C GLY A 144 -7.97 -2.99 -1.12
N LEU A 145 -7.70 -2.29 -0.02
CA LEU A 145 -8.27 -0.97 0.24
C LEU A 145 -7.81 0.04 -0.82
N GLY A 146 -6.51 0.08 -1.15
CA GLY A 146 -5.98 0.93 -2.22
C GLY A 146 -6.67 0.70 -3.58
N LEU A 147 -6.92 -0.55 -3.95
CA LEU A 147 -7.67 -0.91 -5.16
C LEU A 147 -9.13 -0.45 -5.10
N ALA A 148 -9.83 -0.70 -3.99
CA ALA A 148 -11.21 -0.30 -3.81
C ALA A 148 -11.36 1.23 -3.95
N LEU A 149 -10.41 1.98 -3.39
CA LEU A 149 -10.36 3.44 -3.47
C LEU A 149 -10.10 3.94 -4.89
N LEU A 150 -9.17 3.32 -5.62
CA LEU A 150 -8.93 3.64 -7.03
C LEU A 150 -10.18 3.40 -7.88
N ILE A 151 -10.87 2.28 -7.68
CA ILE A 151 -12.10 1.94 -8.42
C ILE A 151 -13.24 2.90 -8.04
N PHE A 152 -13.42 3.17 -6.76
CA PHE A 152 -14.45 4.09 -6.27
C PHE A 152 -14.25 5.51 -6.83
N ARG A 153 -13.01 6.00 -6.83
CA ARG A 153 -12.66 7.30 -7.39
C ARG A 153 -12.90 7.36 -8.90
N ASP A 154 -12.49 6.32 -9.63
CA ASP A 154 -12.75 6.24 -11.07
C ASP A 154 -14.27 6.22 -11.36
N ALA A 155 -15.07 5.49 -10.57
CA ALA A 155 -16.53 5.47 -10.71
C ALA A 155 -17.17 6.83 -10.41
N PHE A 156 -16.73 7.51 -9.35
CA PHE A 156 -17.24 8.84 -8.98
C PHE A 156 -16.90 9.90 -10.04
N SER A 157 -15.73 9.79 -10.67
CA SER A 157 -15.32 10.67 -11.78
C SER A 157 -16.17 10.54 -13.05
N LEU A 158 -16.95 9.46 -13.20
CA LEU A 158 -17.91 9.33 -14.29
C LEU A 158 -19.19 10.14 -14.04
N ILE A 159 -19.50 10.41 -12.77
CA ILE A 159 -20.71 11.13 -12.34
C ILE A 159 -20.46 12.64 -12.32
N GLN A 160 -19.28 13.06 -11.86
CA GLN A 160 -18.87 14.47 -11.90
C GLN A 160 -18.12 14.77 -13.19
N LYS A 161 -18.54 15.76 -13.98
CA LYS A 161 -17.80 16.21 -15.18
C LYS A 161 -16.36 16.53 -14.77
N PRO A 162 -15.36 15.71 -15.13
CA PRO A 162 -14.02 15.91 -14.61
C PRO A 162 -13.43 17.16 -15.26
N ALA A 163 -12.71 17.96 -14.46
CA ALA A 163 -11.68 18.84 -15.01
C ALA A 163 -10.73 17.98 -15.87
N SER A 164 -10.14 18.53 -16.92
CA SER A 164 -9.30 17.78 -17.87
C SER A 164 -8.10 17.12 -17.16
N GLU A 165 -8.27 15.88 -16.71
CA GLU A 165 -7.21 15.10 -16.07
C GLU A 165 -6.13 14.78 -17.10
N SER A 166 -4.86 14.95 -16.71
CA SER A 166 -3.74 14.69 -17.62
C SER A 166 -3.69 13.20 -18.00
N ALA A 167 -3.34 12.92 -19.26
CA ALA A 167 -3.23 11.55 -19.76
C ALA A 167 -2.21 10.70 -18.97
N GLN A 168 -1.18 11.36 -18.41
CA GLN A 168 -0.14 10.72 -17.58
C GLN A 168 -0.68 10.29 -16.22
N ILE A 169 -1.50 11.10 -15.55
CA ILE A 169 -2.13 10.73 -14.27
C ILE A 169 -3.13 9.59 -14.48
N SER A 170 -3.92 9.65 -15.55
CA SER A 170 -4.82 8.54 -15.91
C SER A 170 -4.05 7.25 -16.21
N ALA A 171 -2.91 7.34 -16.89
CA ALA A 171 -2.02 6.20 -17.14
C ALA A 171 -1.45 5.62 -15.83
N LEU A 172 -1.02 6.47 -14.89
CA LEU A 172 -0.47 6.06 -13.59
C LEU A 172 -1.53 5.35 -12.74
N LYS A 173 -2.76 5.85 -12.68
CA LYS A 173 -3.87 5.19 -11.98
C LYS A 173 -4.14 3.79 -12.51
N VAL A 174 -4.17 3.64 -13.84
CA VAL A 174 -4.37 2.33 -14.49
C VAL A 174 -3.19 1.40 -14.24
N PHE A 175 -1.95 1.92 -14.26
CA PHE A 175 -0.77 1.17 -13.89
C PHE A 175 -0.87 0.65 -12.45
N TRP A 176 -1.20 1.50 -11.48
CA TRP A 176 -1.40 1.08 -10.09
C TRP A 176 -2.50 0.04 -9.96
N LEU A 177 -3.63 0.22 -10.64
CA LEU A 177 -4.72 -0.77 -10.66
C LEU A 177 -4.24 -2.13 -11.17
N SER A 178 -3.50 -2.18 -12.28
CA SER A 178 -2.98 -3.43 -12.86
C SER A 178 -1.89 -4.06 -12.00
N MET A 179 -0.93 -3.27 -11.52
CA MET A 179 0.16 -3.77 -10.67
C MET A 179 -0.36 -4.34 -9.35
N ASN A 180 -1.23 -3.60 -8.65
CA ASN A 180 -1.75 -4.00 -7.34
C ASN A 180 -2.70 -5.21 -7.44
N SER A 181 -3.54 -5.28 -8.48
CA SER A 181 -4.41 -6.45 -8.69
C SER A 181 -3.59 -7.70 -9.01
N PHE A 182 -2.58 -7.59 -9.87
CA PHE A 182 -1.69 -8.70 -10.20
C PHE A 182 -0.86 -9.16 -8.99
N LEU A 183 -0.30 -8.22 -8.23
CA LEU A 183 0.42 -8.52 -6.99
C LEU A 183 -0.44 -9.31 -6.01
N LEU A 184 -1.67 -8.85 -5.74
CA LEU A 184 -2.58 -9.56 -4.84
C LEU A 184 -2.90 -10.95 -5.35
N LEU A 185 -3.13 -11.11 -6.67
CA LEU A 185 -3.34 -12.42 -7.27
C LEU A 185 -2.13 -13.34 -7.05
N CYS A 186 -0.91 -12.83 -7.24
CA CYS A 186 0.31 -13.60 -6.97
C CYS A 186 0.40 -13.99 -5.49
N LEU A 187 0.23 -13.05 -4.56
CA LEU A 187 0.30 -13.31 -3.12
C LEU A 187 -0.74 -14.32 -2.65
N VAL A 188 -2.01 -14.11 -2.99
CA VAL A 188 -3.11 -15.00 -2.60
C VAL A 188 -3.03 -16.33 -3.33
N GLY A 189 -2.70 -16.34 -4.62
CA GLY A 189 -2.52 -17.56 -5.41
C GLY A 189 -1.37 -18.42 -4.89
N MET A 190 -0.28 -17.80 -4.45
CA MET A 190 0.81 -18.50 -3.79
C MET A 190 0.38 -19.06 -2.43
N TYR A 191 -0.30 -18.26 -1.59
CA TYR A 191 -0.80 -18.75 -0.30
C TYR A 191 -1.71 -19.98 -0.49
N ALA A 192 -2.61 -19.91 -1.46
CA ALA A 192 -3.46 -21.01 -1.88
C ALA A 192 -2.65 -22.23 -2.36
N LEU A 193 -1.61 -22.02 -3.16
CA LEU A 193 -0.73 -23.11 -3.64
C LEU A 193 -0.06 -23.83 -2.46
N PHE A 194 0.48 -23.10 -1.49
CA PHE A 194 1.10 -23.67 -0.30
C PHE A 194 0.09 -24.48 0.54
N ILE A 195 -1.16 -24.00 0.66
CA ILE A 195 -2.25 -24.79 1.27
C ILE A 195 -2.46 -26.11 0.51
N THR A 196 -2.53 -26.08 -0.82
CA THR A 196 -2.79 -27.29 -1.61
C THR A 196 -1.68 -28.34 -1.54
N ILE A 197 -0.43 -27.93 -1.32
CA ILE A 197 0.71 -28.87 -1.17
C ILE A 197 0.91 -29.34 0.28
N GLY A 198 -0.01 -28.98 1.19
CA GLY A 198 -0.08 -29.52 2.55
C GLY A 198 0.48 -28.62 3.65
N ASP A 199 0.72 -27.32 3.37
CA ASP A 199 1.05 -26.35 4.42
C ASP A 199 -0.23 -25.70 4.98
N THR A 200 -0.59 -26.03 6.22
CA THR A 200 -1.80 -25.50 6.85
C THR A 200 -1.75 -23.98 6.98
N CYS A 201 -0.55 -23.41 7.19
CA CYS A 201 -0.34 -21.98 7.39
C CYS A 201 0.94 -21.49 6.72
N PRO A 202 0.87 -21.18 5.42
CA PRO A 202 2.03 -20.78 4.61
C PRO A 202 2.81 -19.59 5.18
N ALA A 203 2.14 -18.62 5.79
CA ALA A 203 2.77 -17.44 6.39
C ALA A 203 3.44 -17.73 7.75
N ASN A 204 3.32 -18.94 8.27
CA ASN A 204 3.98 -19.36 9.50
C ASN A 204 5.41 -19.81 9.19
N TYR A 205 6.40 -19.15 9.79
CA TYR A 205 7.81 -19.48 9.60
C TYR A 205 8.27 -20.70 10.43
N HIS A 206 7.37 -21.33 11.21
CA HIS A 206 7.63 -22.59 11.92
C HIS A 206 7.15 -23.84 11.15
N GLY A 207 6.62 -23.66 9.94
CA GLY A 207 6.15 -24.75 9.08
C GLY A 207 7.28 -25.54 8.38
N LYS A 208 6.90 -26.54 7.56
CA LYS A 208 7.84 -27.40 6.83
C LYS A 208 8.73 -26.66 5.81
N SER A 209 8.35 -25.44 5.44
CA SER A 209 9.09 -24.60 4.50
C SER A 209 9.27 -23.21 5.09
N ILE A 210 10.23 -23.07 6.01
CA ILE A 210 10.54 -21.84 6.75
C ILE A 210 10.70 -20.64 5.80
N PHE A 211 11.39 -20.81 4.67
CA PHE A 211 11.57 -19.77 3.64
C PHE A 211 10.52 -19.76 2.51
N GLY A 212 9.50 -20.61 2.55
CA GLY A 212 8.64 -20.86 1.39
C GLY A 212 7.84 -19.64 0.95
N PHE A 213 6.78 -19.36 1.69
CA PHE A 213 5.89 -18.25 1.37
C PHE A 213 6.39 -16.89 1.90
N PRO A 214 6.91 -16.75 3.14
CA PRO A 214 7.31 -15.43 3.68
C PRO A 214 8.39 -14.72 2.86
N LEU A 215 9.41 -15.45 2.38
CA LEU A 215 10.48 -14.89 1.55
C LEU A 215 9.94 -14.37 0.21
N VAL A 216 9.09 -15.15 -0.47
CA VAL A 216 8.55 -14.71 -1.74
C VAL A 216 7.56 -13.57 -1.55
N MET A 217 6.83 -13.54 -0.43
CA MET A 217 6.02 -12.38 -0.05
C MET A 217 6.89 -11.13 0.05
N GLY A 218 8.03 -11.16 0.75
CA GLY A 218 8.94 -10.02 0.85
C GLY A 218 9.49 -9.57 -0.50
N ILE A 219 9.94 -10.51 -1.34
CA ILE A 219 10.38 -10.22 -2.72
C ILE A 219 9.28 -9.53 -3.54
N LEU A 220 8.03 -9.99 -3.42
CA LEU A 220 6.88 -9.41 -4.12
C LEU A 220 6.57 -8.00 -3.61
N ILE A 221 6.66 -7.76 -2.29
CA ILE A 221 6.50 -6.43 -1.69
C ILE A 221 7.57 -5.47 -2.21
N PHE A 222 8.85 -5.86 -2.15
CA PHE A 222 9.95 -5.03 -2.66
C PHE A 222 9.82 -4.75 -4.15
N SER A 223 9.44 -5.75 -4.93
CA SER A 223 9.22 -5.60 -6.37
C SER A 223 8.11 -4.60 -6.65
N ARG A 224 7.00 -4.65 -5.91
CA ARG A 224 5.92 -3.66 -6.03
C ARG A 224 6.43 -2.27 -5.68
N ASP A 225 7.10 -2.12 -4.54
CA ASP A 225 7.57 -0.83 -4.04
C ASP A 225 8.58 -0.18 -4.99
N TYR A 226 9.49 -0.98 -5.55
CA TYR A 226 10.42 -0.54 -6.59
C TYR A 226 9.71 -0.09 -7.86
N LEU A 227 8.72 -0.86 -8.34
CA LEU A 227 7.94 -0.51 -9.53
C LEU A 227 7.12 0.77 -9.31
N ASP A 228 6.48 0.89 -8.15
CA ASP A 228 5.70 2.06 -7.77
C ASP A 228 6.58 3.32 -7.75
N PHE A 229 7.72 3.25 -7.06
CA PHE A 229 8.68 4.35 -6.99
C PHE A 229 9.19 4.74 -8.38
N THR A 230 9.75 3.78 -9.13
CA THR A 230 10.40 4.08 -10.42
C THR A 230 9.43 4.57 -11.50
N ARG A 231 8.19 4.07 -11.52
CA ARG A 231 7.20 4.47 -12.55
C ARG A 231 6.35 5.68 -12.13
N GLY A 232 6.15 5.89 -10.83
CA GLY A 232 5.44 7.05 -10.30
C GLY A 232 6.29 8.32 -10.21
N TRP A 233 7.61 8.20 -10.04
CA TRP A 233 8.51 9.31 -9.73
C TRP A 233 8.38 10.50 -10.69
N ALA A 234 8.58 10.29 -11.99
CA ALA A 234 8.59 11.38 -12.98
C ALA A 234 7.24 12.12 -13.10
N ILE A 235 6.13 11.47 -12.69
CA ILE A 235 4.78 12.04 -12.78
C ILE A 235 4.44 12.81 -11.50
N LEU A 236 4.83 12.28 -10.33
CA LEU A 236 4.56 12.89 -9.03
C LEU A 236 5.59 13.98 -8.66
N TYR A 237 6.79 13.92 -9.24
CA TYR A 237 7.93 14.81 -8.95
C TYR A 237 8.55 15.38 -10.23
N PRO A 238 7.84 16.23 -10.98
CA PRO A 238 8.43 16.90 -12.13
C PRO A 238 9.49 17.90 -11.64
N VAL A 239 10.77 17.54 -11.74
CA VAL A 239 11.90 18.43 -11.40
C VAL A 239 12.12 19.36 -12.59
N ASP A 240 11.66 20.61 -12.50
CA ASP A 240 11.67 21.67 -13.53
C ASP A 240 10.63 21.56 -14.67
N GLY A 241 10.05 22.71 -15.04
CA GLY A 241 8.97 22.83 -16.04
C GLY A 241 9.32 22.35 -17.45
N ASN A 242 10.61 22.21 -17.76
CA ASN A 242 11.12 21.66 -19.02
C ASN A 242 11.43 20.14 -18.95
N SER A 243 11.39 19.54 -17.77
CA SER A 243 11.67 18.12 -17.53
C SER A 243 10.41 17.27 -17.48
N ARG A 244 9.28 17.80 -17.97
CA ARG A 244 8.05 17.02 -18.24
C ARG A 244 8.27 15.84 -19.21
N HIS A 245 9.49 15.66 -19.69
CA HIS A 245 9.98 14.57 -20.51
C HIS A 245 11.14 13.79 -19.87
N ALA A 246 11.34 13.85 -18.54
CA ALA A 246 12.12 12.80 -17.87
C ALA A 246 11.53 11.46 -18.32
N ASP A 247 12.35 10.64 -18.99
CA ASP A 247 11.87 9.53 -19.82
C ASP A 247 10.88 8.66 -19.04
N LEU A 248 9.61 8.77 -19.42
CA LEU A 248 8.55 8.00 -18.79
C LEU A 248 8.86 6.54 -19.03
N LEU A 249 9.10 5.86 -17.92
CA LEU A 249 9.51 4.49 -17.90
C LEU A 249 8.32 3.56 -18.23
N ALA A 250 8.55 2.54 -19.07
CA ALA A 250 7.50 1.57 -19.45
C ALA A 250 6.83 0.93 -18.21
N PRO A 251 5.51 0.66 -18.18
CA PRO A 251 4.57 0.74 -19.30
C PRO A 251 3.83 2.09 -19.39
N ILE A 252 4.22 3.11 -18.63
CA ILE A 252 3.48 4.38 -18.55
C ILE A 252 3.27 5.04 -19.93
N PRO A 253 4.27 5.17 -20.83
CA PRO A 253 4.05 5.76 -22.14
C PRO A 253 2.98 5.03 -22.95
N TRP A 254 2.98 3.69 -22.91
CA TRP A 254 1.99 2.88 -23.60
C TRP A 254 0.57 3.09 -23.03
N LEU A 255 0.46 3.22 -21.70
CA LEU A 255 -0.79 3.54 -21.01
C LEU A 255 -1.29 4.98 -21.24
N THR A 256 -0.52 5.86 -21.89
CA THR A 256 -1.06 7.15 -22.34
C THR A 256 -2.05 7.01 -23.50
N HIS A 257 -2.07 5.88 -24.20
CA HIS A 257 -3.06 5.57 -25.23
C HIS A 257 -4.38 5.06 -24.62
N LYS A 258 -5.52 5.60 -25.08
CA LYS A 258 -6.85 5.24 -24.57
C LYS A 258 -7.14 3.72 -24.70
N SER A 259 -6.80 3.11 -25.82
CA SER A 259 -7.02 1.67 -26.07
C SER A 259 -6.20 0.78 -25.14
N ALA A 260 -4.96 1.18 -24.82
CA ALA A 260 -4.12 0.50 -23.84
C ALA A 260 -4.72 0.59 -22.43
N ARG A 261 -5.18 1.77 -22.00
CA ARG A 261 -5.84 1.95 -20.70
C ARG A 261 -7.07 1.08 -20.54
N VAL A 262 -7.93 1.03 -21.57
CA VAL A 262 -9.15 0.21 -21.52
C VAL A 262 -8.79 -1.27 -21.37
N ARG A 263 -7.83 -1.77 -22.17
CA ARG A 263 -7.38 -3.17 -22.07
C ARG A 263 -6.78 -3.48 -20.71
N ALA A 264 -5.90 -2.62 -20.19
CA ALA A 264 -5.29 -2.79 -18.88
C ALA A 264 -6.32 -2.78 -17.75
N ARG A 265 -7.33 -1.89 -17.80
CA ARG A 265 -8.45 -1.88 -16.85
C ARG A 265 -9.26 -3.18 -16.90
N VAL A 266 -9.64 -3.63 -18.08
CA VAL A 266 -10.38 -4.89 -18.24
C VAL A 266 -9.57 -6.07 -17.68
N PHE A 267 -8.28 -6.14 -18.01
CA PHE A 267 -7.37 -7.13 -17.44
C PHE A 267 -7.37 -7.08 -15.90
N SER A 268 -7.18 -5.90 -15.30
CA SER A 268 -7.20 -5.74 -13.84
C SER A 268 -8.52 -6.22 -13.21
N LEU A 269 -9.66 -5.94 -13.84
CA LEU A 269 -10.96 -6.37 -13.34
C LEU A 269 -11.13 -7.89 -13.40
N VAL A 270 -10.65 -8.54 -14.46
CA VAL A 270 -10.62 -10.01 -14.57
C VAL A 270 -9.72 -10.62 -13.49
N VAL A 271 -8.55 -10.02 -13.26
CA VAL A 271 -7.62 -10.43 -12.20
C VAL A 271 -8.25 -10.27 -10.81
N ILE A 272 -8.98 -9.17 -10.55
CA ILE A 272 -9.71 -8.97 -9.30
C ILE A 272 -10.82 -10.01 -9.12
N ALA A 273 -11.56 -10.35 -10.18
CA ALA A 273 -12.59 -11.39 -10.10
C ALA A 273 -11.98 -12.76 -9.75
N LEU A 274 -10.84 -13.11 -10.36
CA LEU A 274 -10.10 -14.32 -10.02
C LEU A 274 -9.57 -14.30 -8.59
N LEU A 275 -9.06 -13.16 -8.13
CA LEU A 275 -8.61 -12.96 -6.75
C LEU A 275 -9.76 -13.19 -5.75
N ILE A 276 -10.94 -12.61 -5.99
CA ILE A 276 -12.14 -12.81 -5.16
C ILE A 276 -12.51 -14.29 -5.12
N PHE A 277 -12.49 -14.97 -6.27
CA PHE A 277 -12.74 -16.41 -6.33
C PHE A 277 -11.75 -17.21 -5.48
N LEU A 278 -10.45 -16.89 -5.52
CA LEU A 278 -9.45 -17.57 -4.69
C LEU A 278 -9.64 -17.28 -3.20
N ILE A 279 -9.90 -16.03 -2.81
CA ILE A 279 -10.18 -15.66 -1.41
C ILE A 279 -11.38 -16.44 -0.88
N TRP A 280 -12.44 -16.57 -1.68
CA TRP A 280 -13.62 -17.32 -1.32
C TRP A 280 -13.35 -18.83 -1.24
N LYS A 281 -12.72 -19.41 -2.27
CA LYS A 281 -12.45 -20.86 -2.35
C LYS A 281 -11.56 -21.39 -1.22
N PHE A 282 -10.64 -20.57 -0.72
CA PHE A 282 -9.70 -20.96 0.33
C PHE A 282 -10.08 -20.42 1.73
N ASP A 283 -11.29 -19.87 1.87
CA ASP A 283 -11.80 -19.28 3.11
C ASP A 283 -10.83 -18.27 3.73
N LEU A 284 -10.20 -17.45 2.89
CA LEU A 284 -9.27 -16.40 3.34
C LEU A 284 -9.98 -15.16 3.88
N TRP A 285 -11.30 -15.11 3.73
CA TRP A 285 -12.16 -14.07 4.30
C TRP A 285 -12.53 -14.35 5.77
N ASP A 286 -12.45 -15.61 6.22
CA ASP A 286 -12.76 -16.03 7.58
C ASP A 286 -11.52 -15.89 8.48
N LEU A 287 -11.30 -14.67 8.98
CA LEU A 287 -10.16 -14.35 9.86
C LEU A 287 -10.13 -15.20 11.15
N PRO A 288 -11.25 -15.48 11.84
CA PRO A 288 -11.27 -16.43 12.94
C PRO A 288 -10.78 -17.83 12.55
N ALA A 289 -11.20 -18.35 11.40
CA ALA A 289 -10.75 -19.66 10.92
C ALA A 289 -9.27 -19.66 10.50
N ILE A 290 -8.74 -18.55 9.97
CA ILE A 290 -7.29 -18.41 9.71
C ILE A 290 -6.53 -18.43 11.05
N ALA A 291 -6.99 -17.66 12.04
CA ALA A 291 -6.34 -17.59 13.34
C ALA A 291 -6.29 -18.96 14.04
N SER A 292 -7.37 -19.74 13.98
CA SER A 292 -7.41 -21.08 14.58
C SER A 292 -6.53 -22.09 13.84
N ARG A 293 -6.47 -22.03 12.50
CA ARG A 293 -5.59 -22.88 11.69
C ARG A 293 -4.10 -22.58 11.91
N CYS A 294 -3.77 -21.31 12.17
CA CYS A 294 -2.38 -20.84 12.26
C CYS A 294 -1.85 -20.65 13.67
N ALA A 295 -2.67 -20.85 14.70
CA ALA A 295 -2.24 -20.82 16.08
C ALA A 295 -1.17 -21.90 16.31
N LEU A 296 -0.01 -21.45 16.80
CA LEU A 296 1.04 -22.32 17.29
C LEU A 296 0.62 -22.93 18.63
N PRO A 297 1.01 -24.18 18.92
CA PRO A 297 0.79 -24.75 20.25
C PRO A 297 1.47 -23.87 21.30
N PRO A 298 0.84 -23.68 22.48
CA PRO A 298 1.45 -22.91 23.55
C PRO A 298 2.81 -23.54 23.92
N SER A 299 3.85 -22.71 23.87
CA SER A 299 5.21 -23.04 24.36
C SER A 299 5.26 -23.11 25.87
#